data_AF-A0A227J5Y2-F1
#
_entry.id   AF-A0A227J5Y2-F1
#
_cell.length_a   1.000
_cell.length_b   1.000
_cell.length_c   1.000
_cell.angle_alpha   90.00
_cell.angle_beta   90.00
_cell.angle_gamma   90.00
#
_symmetry.space_group_name_H-M   'P 1'
#
loop_
_entity.id
_entity.type
_entity.pdbx_description
1 polymer ?
#
loop_
_entity_poly.entity_id
_entity_poly.type
_entity_poly.pdbx_seq_one_letter_code
_entity_poly.pdbx_strand_id
1 'polypeptide(L)'
;SELGAAQLRRLSRFELQLKLILSEIENKELKETTKQHKNTVAQLQQDVFTDPLTSLHNRRWLEVKLKDMLLHDTPFALMVIDIDHFKSINDELSHLVGDKAIKSVSQELAAYFKFKGAS
;
A
#
# COMPACT_ATOMS: atom_id res chain seq x y z
N SER A 1 3.86 60.16 -23.26
CA SER A 1 3.97 59.76 -24.68
C SER A 1 3.33 58.38 -24.85
N GLU A 2 2.68 58.11 -25.98
CA GLU A 2 2.05 56.81 -26.28
C GLU A 2 3.01 55.61 -26.11
N LEU A 3 4.30 55.86 -26.31
CA LEU A 3 5.40 54.93 -26.06
C LEU A 3 5.43 54.36 -24.62
N GLY A 4 5.11 55.16 -23.60
CA GLY A 4 5.10 54.69 -22.20
C GLY A 4 3.92 53.74 -21.89
N ALA A 5 2.75 54.01 -22.47
CA ALA A 5 1.57 53.16 -22.29
C ALA A 5 1.69 51.80 -23.01
N ALA A 6 2.43 51.74 -24.12
CA ALA A 6 2.76 50.49 -24.80
C ALA A 6 3.76 49.64 -23.99
N GLN A 7 4.78 50.28 -23.41
CA GLN A 7 5.76 49.60 -22.54
C GLN A 7 5.12 49.04 -21.27
N LEU A 8 4.24 49.80 -20.61
CA LEU A 8 3.48 49.32 -19.44
C LEU A 8 2.62 48.10 -19.76
N ARG A 9 1.87 48.12 -20.88
CA ARG A 9 1.07 46.96 -21.33
C ARG A 9 1.92 45.73 -21.60
N ARG A 10 3.11 45.91 -22.17
CA ARG A 10 4.06 44.82 -22.43
C ARG A 10 4.59 44.22 -21.12
N LEU A 11 4.95 45.05 -20.14
CA LEU A 11 5.39 44.61 -18.82
C LEU A 11 4.29 43.83 -18.08
N SER A 12 3.06 44.35 -18.04
CA SER A 12 1.94 43.65 -17.41
C SER A 12 1.64 42.30 -18.08
N ARG A 13 1.77 42.21 -19.42
CA ARG A 13 1.60 40.94 -20.13
C ARG A 13 2.70 39.93 -19.77
N PHE A 14 3.95 40.36 -19.66
CA PHE A 14 5.05 39.51 -19.19
C PHE A 14 4.84 39.06 -17.75
N GLU A 15 4.41 39.95 -16.86
CA GLU A 15 4.13 39.61 -15.46
C GLU A 15 3.04 38.53 -15.35
N LEU A 16 1.96 38.65 -16.14
CA LEU A 16 0.89 37.66 -16.19
C LEU A 16 1.40 36.30 -16.70
N GLN A 17 2.27 36.33 -17.70
CA GLN A 17 2.83 35.12 -18.31
C GLN A 17 3.79 34.41 -17.34
N LEU A 18 4.60 35.16 -16.58
CA LEU A 18 5.44 34.62 -15.52
C LEU A 18 4.59 33.99 -14.41
N LYS A 19 3.53 34.66 -13.96
CA LYS A 19 2.58 34.12 -12.96
C LYS A 19 1.94 32.81 -13.42
N LEU A 20 1.56 32.72 -14.70
CA LEU A 20 0.98 31.50 -15.27
C LEU A 20 1.99 30.35 -15.24
N ILE A 21 3.22 30.58 -15.71
CA ILE A 21 4.27 29.56 -15.72
C ILE A 21 4.59 29.07 -14.29
N LEU A 22 4.69 29.97 -13.32
CA LEU A 22 4.92 29.60 -11.92
C LEU A 22 3.78 28.73 -11.37
N SER A 23 2.53 29.12 -11.65
CA SER A 23 1.36 28.33 -11.25
C SER A 23 1.33 26.94 -11.92
N GLU A 24 1.72 26.83 -13.18
CA GLU A 24 1.81 25.55 -13.88
C GLU A 24 2.88 24.63 -13.28
N ILE A 25 4.04 25.19 -12.91
CA ILE A 25 5.11 24.46 -12.23
C ILE A 25 4.64 23.97 -10.86
N GLU A 26 4.06 24.84 -10.04
CA GLU A 26 3.57 24.49 -8.71
C GLU A 26 2.46 23.42 -8.78
N ASN A 27 1.53 23.55 -9.73
CA ASN A 27 0.50 22.54 -9.96
C ASN A 27 1.08 21.19 -10.37
N LYS A 28 2.15 21.17 -11.16
CA LYS A 28 2.82 19.94 -11.57
C LYS A 28 3.53 19.28 -10.39
N GLU A 29 4.25 20.05 -9.57
CA GLU A 29 4.88 19.57 -8.35
C GLU A 29 3.85 19.00 -7.37
N LEU A 30 2.77 19.74 -7.11
CA LEU A 30 1.69 19.31 -6.22
C LEU A 30 1.06 17.99 -6.69
N LYS A 31 0.88 17.81 -8.00
CA LYS A 31 0.37 16.55 -8.58
C LYS A 31 1.33 15.38 -8.34
N GLU A 32 2.62 15.57 -8.57
CA GLU A 32 3.63 14.53 -8.34
C GLU A 32 3.73 14.18 -6.85
N THR A 33 3.78 15.17 -5.97
CA THR A 33 3.78 14.97 -4.52
C THR A 33 2.53 14.23 -4.06
N THR A 34 1.34 14.58 -4.58
CA THR A 34 0.09 13.87 -4.25
C THR A 34 0.13 12.41 -4.70
N LYS A 35 0.69 12.14 -5.89
CA LYS A 35 0.85 10.78 -6.41
C LYS A 35 1.80 9.96 -5.54
N GLN A 36 2.93 10.54 -5.14
CA GLN A 36 3.86 9.90 -4.21
C GLN A 36 3.21 9.58 -2.87
N HIS A 37 2.50 10.52 -2.26
CA HIS A 37 1.78 10.28 -1.02
C HIS A 37 0.76 9.14 -1.14
N LYS A 38 -0.01 9.09 -2.23
CA LYS A 38 -0.97 7.99 -2.46
C LYS A 38 -0.26 6.64 -2.53
N ASN A 39 0.86 6.56 -3.25
CA ASN A 39 1.64 5.33 -3.34
C ASN A 39 2.21 4.92 -1.99
N THR A 40 2.76 5.87 -1.22
CA THR A 40 3.28 5.62 0.13
C THR A 40 2.17 5.13 1.06
N VAL A 41 0.98 5.74 1.03
CA VAL A 41 -0.17 5.29 1.81
C VAL A 41 -0.59 3.88 1.42
N ALA A 42 -0.66 3.58 0.12
CA ALA A 42 -0.99 2.23 -0.35
C ALA A 42 0.04 1.19 0.11
N GLN A 43 1.33 1.50 0.01
CA GLN A 43 2.40 0.63 0.50
C GLN A 43 2.32 0.43 2.01
N LEU A 44 2.14 1.49 2.78
CA LEU A 44 1.97 1.42 4.24
C LEU A 44 0.75 0.59 4.62
N GLN A 45 -0.35 0.70 3.86
CA GLN A 45 -1.53 -0.15 4.07
C GLN A 45 -1.21 -1.62 3.80
N GLN A 46 -0.49 -1.93 2.71
CA GLN A 46 -0.07 -3.29 2.40
C GLN A 46 0.84 -3.89 3.48
N ASP A 47 1.83 -3.12 3.94
CA ASP A 47 2.78 -3.53 4.98
C ASP A 47 2.09 -3.78 6.34
N VAL A 48 1.02 -3.02 6.63
CA VAL A 48 0.24 -3.17 7.86
C VAL A 48 -0.59 -4.46 7.88
N PHE A 49 -0.98 -4.97 6.72
CA PHE A 49 -1.92 -6.10 6.59
C PHE A 49 -1.31 -7.39 6.08
N THR A 50 -0.01 -7.40 5.78
CA THR A 50 0.70 -8.57 5.25
C THR A 50 1.72 -9.05 6.27
N ASP A 51 1.90 -10.36 6.37
CA ASP A 51 2.97 -10.97 7.14
C ASP A 51 4.24 -11.07 6.26
N PRO A 52 5.39 -10.51 6.68
CA PRO A 52 6.58 -10.43 5.83
C PRO A 52 7.27 -11.78 5.61
N LEU A 53 7.01 -12.79 6.45
CA LEU A 53 7.60 -14.12 6.29
C LEU A 53 6.86 -14.92 5.20
N THR A 54 5.54 -14.83 5.19
CA THR A 54 4.65 -15.67 4.36
C THR A 54 4.05 -14.96 3.15
N SER A 55 4.08 -13.62 3.15
CA SER A 55 3.35 -12.76 2.21
C SER A 55 1.83 -12.94 2.24
N LEU A 56 1.29 -13.62 3.25
CA LEU A 56 -0.14 -13.78 3.47
C LEU A 56 -0.70 -12.63 4.31
N HIS A 57 -2.02 -12.52 4.37
CA HIS A 57 -2.67 -11.58 5.28
C HIS A 57 -2.34 -11.91 6.74
N ASN A 58 -1.90 -10.90 7.48
CA ASN A 58 -1.57 -11.07 8.88
C ASN A 58 -2.82 -11.03 9.77
N ARG A 59 -2.63 -11.26 11.08
CA ARG A 59 -3.69 -11.23 12.07
C ARG A 59 -4.51 -9.93 12.06
N ARG A 60 -3.88 -8.78 11.82
CA ARG A 60 -4.57 -7.49 11.80
C ARG A 60 -5.57 -7.40 10.66
N TRP A 61 -5.22 -7.94 9.49
CA TRP A 61 -6.16 -8.03 8.36
C TRP A 61 -7.37 -8.89 8.72
N LEU A 62 -7.14 -10.05 9.35
CA LEU A 62 -8.22 -10.94 9.80
C LEU A 62 -9.17 -10.23 10.78
N GLU A 63 -8.64 -9.48 11.74
CA GLU A 63 -9.44 -8.73 12.72
C GLU A 63 -10.33 -7.66 12.05
N VAL A 64 -9.80 -6.94 11.07
CA VAL A 64 -10.58 -5.96 10.29
C VAL A 64 -11.65 -6.66 9.46
N LYS A 65 -11.28 -7.76 8.77
CA LYS A 65 -12.20 -8.45 7.87
C LYS A 65 -13.33 -9.15 8.63
N LEU A 66 -13.05 -9.76 9.78
CA LEU A 66 -14.07 -10.37 10.63
C LEU A 66 -15.05 -9.32 11.17
N LYS A 67 -14.57 -8.14 11.60
CA LYS A 67 -15.45 -7.05 12.05
C LYS A 67 -16.41 -6.59 10.93
N ASP A 68 -15.90 -6.45 9.71
CA ASP A 68 -16.68 -6.11 8.51
C ASP A 68 -17.74 -7.18 8.22
N MET A 69 -17.36 -8.46 8.22
CA MET A 69 -18.30 -9.57 7.96
C MET A 69 -19.39 -9.68 9.03
N LEU A 70 -19.04 -9.46 10.31
CA LEU A 70 -20.00 -9.43 11.41
C LEU A 70 -20.94 -8.24 11.33
N LEU A 71 -20.45 -7.05 10.96
CA LEU A 71 -21.27 -5.85 10.80
C LEU A 71 -22.32 -6.00 9.70
N HIS A 72 -21.99 -6.77 8.66
CA HIS A 72 -22.84 -7.00 7.49
C HIS A 72 -23.56 -8.35 7.50
N ASP A 73 -23.61 -9.05 8.63
CA ASP A 73 -24.23 -10.38 8.79
C ASP A 73 -23.83 -11.37 7.68
N THR A 74 -22.59 -11.28 7.20
CA THR A 74 -22.09 -12.11 6.10
C THR A 74 -21.79 -13.49 6.64
N PRO A 75 -22.44 -14.58 6.15
CA PRO A 75 -22.15 -15.92 6.62
C PRO A 75 -20.71 -16.34 6.30
N PHE A 76 -20.03 -16.96 7.26
CA PHE A 76 -18.66 -17.44 7.08
C PHE A 76 -18.36 -18.70 7.90
N ALA A 77 -17.29 -19.38 7.52
CA ALA A 77 -16.64 -20.41 8.31
C ALA A 77 -15.22 -19.97 8.65
N LEU A 78 -14.73 -20.35 9.85
CA LEU A 78 -13.37 -20.08 10.28
C LEU A 78 -12.65 -21.41 10.52
N MET A 79 -11.46 -21.54 9.95
CA MET A 79 -10.57 -22.67 10.15
C MET A 79 -9.25 -22.16 10.75
N VAL A 80 -8.77 -22.81 11.80
CA VAL A 80 -7.48 -22.54 12.42
C VAL A 80 -6.60 -23.75 12.16
N ILE A 81 -5.42 -23.51 11.60
CA ILE A 81 -4.45 -24.55 11.22
C ILE A 81 -3.19 -24.33 12.06
N ASP A 82 -2.65 -25.41 12.62
CA ASP A 82 -1.37 -25.44 13.31
C ASP A 82 -0.41 -26.40 12.59
N ILE A 83 0.90 -26.12 12.65
CA ILE A 83 1.91 -27.00 12.07
C ILE A 83 2.36 -27.97 13.16
N ASP A 84 1.99 -29.24 13.00
CA ASP A 84 2.36 -30.29 13.95
C ASP A 84 3.88 -30.38 14.14
N HIS A 85 4.30 -30.55 15.40
CA HIS A 85 5.71 -30.69 15.80
C HIS A 85 6.63 -29.54 15.33
N PHE A 86 6.10 -28.34 15.05
CA PHE A 86 6.91 -27.21 14.59
C PHE A 86 8.05 -26.83 15.54
N LYS A 87 7.85 -27.00 16.85
CA LYS A 87 8.91 -26.77 17.84
C LYS A 87 10.10 -27.71 17.64
N SER A 88 9.88 -28.99 17.34
CA SER A 88 10.95 -29.95 17.07
C SER A 88 11.77 -29.56 15.85
N ILE A 89 11.13 -29.03 14.80
CA ILE A 89 11.85 -28.48 13.63
C ILE A 89 12.79 -27.35 14.05
N ASN A 90 12.33 -26.41 14.88
CA ASN A 90 13.17 -25.31 15.35
C ASN A 90 14.32 -25.80 16.24
N ASP A 91 14.03 -26.72 17.17
CA ASP A 91 14.97 -27.22 18.17
C ASP A 91 16.07 -28.10 17.53
N GLU A 92 15.73 -28.90 16.51
CA GLU A 92 16.64 -29.83 15.84
C GLU A 92 17.38 -29.24 14.63
N LEU A 93 16.73 -28.33 13.89
CA LEU A 93 17.19 -27.89 12.56
C LEU A 93 17.43 -26.37 12.45
N SER A 94 17.17 -25.60 13.50
CA SER A 94 17.23 -24.12 13.59
C SER A 94 15.99 -23.36 13.11
N HIS A 95 15.84 -22.14 13.62
CA HIS A 95 14.78 -21.20 13.22
C HIS A 95 14.74 -20.89 11.72
N LEU A 96 15.90 -20.87 11.05
CA LEU A 96 15.94 -20.63 9.60
C LEU A 96 15.23 -21.75 8.82
N VAL A 97 15.28 -22.98 9.34
CA VAL A 97 14.56 -24.12 8.75
C VAL A 97 13.07 -24.05 9.13
N GLY A 98 12.75 -23.64 10.35
CA GLY A 98 11.36 -23.33 10.75
C GLY A 98 10.71 -22.30 9.83
N ASP A 99 11.39 -21.20 9.52
CA ASP A 99 10.92 -20.17 8.58
C ASP A 99 10.63 -20.74 7.19
N LYS A 100 11.46 -21.68 6.71
CA LYS A 100 11.23 -22.36 5.42
C LYS A 100 10.01 -23.28 5.49
N ALA A 101 9.79 -23.97 6.61
CA ALA A 101 8.61 -24.81 6.81
C ALA A 101 7.33 -23.95 6.81
N ILE A 102 7.32 -22.83 7.53
CA ILE A 102 6.21 -21.86 7.54
C ILE A 102 5.92 -21.36 6.12
N LYS A 103 6.96 -20.94 5.37
CA LYS A 103 6.82 -20.50 3.97
C LYS A 103 6.20 -21.57 3.08
N SER A 104 6.65 -22.82 3.20
CA SER A 104 6.17 -23.93 2.37
C SER A 104 4.69 -24.22 2.64
N VAL A 105 4.30 -24.30 3.91
CA VAL A 105 2.88 -24.47 4.29
C VAL A 105 2.02 -23.30 3.80
N SER A 106 2.52 -22.08 3.94
CA SER A 106 1.80 -20.87 3.50
C SER A 106 1.57 -20.86 1.98
N GLN A 107 2.57 -21.27 1.20
CA GLN A 107 2.47 -21.38 -0.25
C GLN A 107 1.45 -22.44 -0.68
N GLU A 108 1.45 -23.61 -0.02
CA GLU A 108 0.44 -24.65 -0.28
C GLU A 108 -0.97 -24.14 0.04
N LEU A 109 -1.18 -23.50 1.20
CA LEU A 109 -2.48 -22.92 1.54
C LEU A 109 -2.92 -21.88 0.50
N ALA A 110 -2.01 -21.03 0.03
CA ALA A 110 -2.32 -20.04 -1.02
C ALA A 110 -2.68 -20.66 -2.38
N ALA A 111 -2.19 -21.86 -2.69
CA ALA A 111 -2.54 -22.57 -3.90
C ALA A 111 -4.00 -23.08 -3.87
N TYR A 112 -4.49 -23.49 -2.69
CA TYR A 112 -5.86 -23.98 -2.53
C TYR A 112 -6.88 -22.89 -2.20
N PHE A 113 -6.47 -21.83 -1.51
CA PHE A 113 -7.33 -20.73 -1.10
C PHE A 113 -7.02 -19.46 -1.88
N LYS A 114 -7.96 -19.03 -2.75
CA LYS A 114 -7.83 -17.76 -3.47
C LYS A 114 -8.12 -16.58 -2.55
N PHE A 115 -7.07 -15.85 -2.15
CA PHE A 115 -7.21 -14.59 -1.45
C PHE A 115 -7.51 -13.47 -2.46
N LYS A 116 -8.77 -13.06 -2.58
CA LYS A 116 -9.10 -11.84 -3.37
C LYS A 116 -8.49 -10.63 -2.66
N GLY A 117 -7.49 -10.00 -3.27
CA GLY A 117 -6.78 -8.83 -2.74
C GLY A 117 -5.27 -8.99 -2.58
N ALA A 118 -4.71 -10.16 -2.91
CA ALA A 118 -3.27 -10.39 -3.01
C ALA A 118 -2.82 -10.43 -4.48
N SER A 119 -2.96 -9.31 -5.19
CA SER A 119 -2.27 -8.96 -6.44
C SER A 119 -2.59 -7.52 -6.81
#